data_AF-A0A8D6XT87-F1
#
_entry.id   AF-A0A8D6XT87-F1
#
_cell.length_a   1.000
_cell.length_b   1.000
_cell.length_c   1.000
_cell.angle_alpha   90.00
_cell.angle_beta   90.00
_cell.angle_gamma   90.00
#
_symmetry.space_group_name_H-M   'P 1'
#
loop_
_entity.id
_entity.type
_entity.pdbx_description
1 polymer ?
#
loop_
_entity_poly.entity_id
_entity_poly.type
_entity_poly.pdbx_seq_one_letter_code
_entity_poly.pdbx_strand_id
1 'polypeptide(L)'
;MTNKRYEPELKQKVLRLYLEEGRTKKSLTEEYNLGQGTLTYWLQQYRKECDNSPTKREESDSYEVAKKLRKEIEELKKENDFLKKAAAFFAKEID
;
A
#
# COMPACT_ATOMS: atom_id res chain seq x y z
N MET A 1 -7.22 -29.74 -9.51
CA MET A 1 -7.18 -28.28 -9.24
C MET A 1 -6.66 -27.59 -10.49
N THR A 2 -7.48 -26.77 -11.16
CA THR A 2 -7.10 -26.10 -12.40
C THR A 2 -6.15 -24.96 -12.08
N ASN A 3 -4.90 -25.08 -12.53
CA ASN A 3 -3.88 -24.06 -12.35
C ASN A 3 -4.22 -22.90 -13.29
N LYS A 4 -5.01 -21.92 -12.82
CA LYS A 4 -5.29 -20.69 -13.56
C LYS A 4 -3.94 -19.97 -13.76
N ARG A 5 -3.41 -20.03 -14.98
CA ARG A 5 -2.28 -19.19 -15.37
C ARG A 5 -2.79 -17.75 -15.48
N TYR A 6 -2.27 -16.90 -14.61
CA TYR A 6 -2.49 -15.46 -14.71
C TYR A 6 -1.43 -14.87 -15.63
N GLU A 7 -1.83 -13.89 -16.43
CA GLU A 7 -0.90 -13.16 -17.28
C GLU A 7 0.19 -12.47 -16.44
N PRO A 8 1.47 -12.53 -16.87
CA PRO A 8 2.57 -11.91 -16.13
C PRO A 8 2.40 -10.38 -16.01
N GLU A 9 1.78 -9.75 -17.00
CA GLU A 9 1.44 -8.32 -16.97
C GLU A 9 0.44 -8.00 -15.85
N LEU A 10 -0.56 -8.86 -15.65
CA LEU A 10 -1.53 -8.71 -14.56
C LEU A 10 -0.84 -8.83 -13.20
N LYS A 11 0.07 -9.80 -13.04
CA LYS A 11 0.86 -9.96 -11.81
C LYS A 11 1.65 -8.69 -11.50
N GLN A 12 2.39 -8.15 -12.48
CA GLN A 12 3.17 -6.92 -12.29
C GLN A 12 2.29 -5.71 -11.95
N LYS A 13 1.19 -5.54 -12.69
CA LYS A 13 0.24 -4.46 -12.43
C LYS A 13 -0.31 -4.50 -11.01
N VAL A 14 -0.79 -5.66 -10.55
CA VAL A 14 -1.37 -5.81 -9.22
C VAL A 14 -0.33 -5.60 -8.12
N LEU A 15 0.90 -6.11 -8.30
CA LEU A 15 2.00 -5.85 -7.37
C LEU A 15 2.33 -4.36 -7.29
N ARG A 16 2.35 -3.66 -8.42
CA ARG A 16 2.56 -2.20 -8.48
C ARG A 16 1.46 -1.46 -7.71
N LEU A 17 0.19 -1.76 -7.97
CA LEU A 17 -0.93 -1.12 -7.25
C LEU A 17 -0.85 -1.37 -5.74
N TYR A 18 -0.39 -2.55 -5.32
CA TYR A 18 -0.21 -2.85 -3.90
C TYR A 18 0.95 -2.09 -3.28
N LEU A 19 2.12 -2.09 -3.94
CA LEU A 19 3.37 -1.52 -3.42
C LEU A 19 3.43 0.01 -3.55
N GLU A 20 3.05 0.55 -4.73
CA GLU A 20 3.14 1.98 -5.04
C GLU A 20 1.90 2.75 -4.62
N GLU A 21 0.69 2.23 -4.83
CA GLU A 21 -0.55 2.94 -4.46
C GLU A 21 -1.00 2.62 -3.04
N GLY A 22 -0.46 1.55 -2.42
CA GLY A 22 -0.82 1.15 -1.06
C GLY A 22 -2.23 0.54 -0.97
N ARG A 23 -2.81 0.09 -2.10
CA ARG A 23 -4.15 -0.50 -2.15
C ARG A 23 -4.21 -1.78 -1.29
N THR A 24 -5.37 -2.08 -0.73
CA THR A 24 -5.52 -3.26 0.14
C THR A 24 -5.58 -4.54 -0.69
N LYS A 25 -5.09 -5.65 -0.11
CA LYS A 25 -5.16 -6.98 -0.76
C LYS A 25 -6.58 -7.32 -1.19
N LYS A 26 -7.56 -7.05 -0.31
CA LYS A 26 -8.98 -7.32 -0.52
C LYS A 26 -9.53 -6.57 -1.73
N SER A 27 -9.27 -5.27 -1.82
CA SER A 27 -9.71 -4.44 -2.95
C SER A 27 -9.16 -4.96 -4.28
N LEU A 28 -7.86 -5.32 -4.32
CA LEU A 28 -7.23 -5.83 -5.53
C LEU A 28 -7.72 -7.24 -5.89
N THR A 29 -7.95 -8.12 -4.91
CA THR A 29 -8.48 -9.46 -5.18
C THR A 29 -9.91 -9.42 -5.71
N GLU A 30 -10.73 -8.49 -5.22
CA GLU A 30 -12.11 -8.29 -5.70
C GLU A 30 -12.15 -7.65 -7.09
N GLU A 31 -11.36 -6.58 -7.31
CA GLU A 31 -11.31 -5.86 -8.60
C GLU A 31 -10.79 -6.73 -9.74
N TYR A 32 -9.74 -7.51 -9.51
CA TYR A 32 -9.10 -8.35 -10.53
C TYR A 32 -9.58 -9.81 -10.48
N ASN A 33 -10.59 -10.11 -9.67
CA ASN A 33 -11.17 -11.44 -9.48
C ASN A 33 -10.11 -12.53 -9.21
N LEU A 34 -9.14 -12.20 -8.36
CA LEU A 34 -8.03 -13.07 -7.99
C LEU A 34 -8.43 -13.99 -6.84
N GLY A 35 -7.87 -15.20 -6.82
CA GLY A 35 -8.03 -16.08 -5.67
C GLY A 35 -7.47 -15.45 -4.40
N GLN A 36 -8.12 -15.71 -3.26
CA GLN A 36 -7.75 -15.17 -1.93
C GLN A 36 -6.26 -15.35 -1.57
N GLY A 37 -5.62 -16.43 -2.05
CA GLY A 37 -4.20 -16.71 -1.83
C GLY A 37 -3.25 -16.21 -2.94
N THR A 38 -3.77 -15.80 -4.11
CA THR A 38 -2.94 -15.50 -5.29
C THR A 38 -2.05 -14.29 -5.06
N LEU A 39 -2.61 -13.19 -4.55
CA LEU A 39 -1.83 -11.99 -4.28
C LEU A 39 -0.79 -12.21 -3.17
N THR A 40 -1.14 -12.96 -2.13
CA THR A 40 -0.20 -13.34 -1.06
C THR A 40 0.95 -14.19 -1.61
N TYR A 41 0.66 -15.14 -2.50
CA TYR A 41 1.67 -15.93 -3.18
C TYR A 41 2.60 -15.06 -4.04
N TRP A 42 2.05 -14.12 -4.83
CA TRP A 42 2.87 -13.22 -5.65
C TRP A 42 3.78 -12.33 -4.82
N LEU A 43 3.30 -11.79 -3.69
CA LEU A 43 4.12 -11.02 -2.75
C LEU A 43 5.23 -11.87 -2.13
N GLN A 44 4.95 -13.13 -1.82
CA GLN A 44 5.96 -14.05 -1.29
C GLN A 44 7.02 -14.39 -2.34
N GLN A 45 6.63 -14.59 -3.60
CA GLN A 45 7.56 -14.79 -4.70
C GLN A 45 8.40 -13.54 -4.94
N TYR A 46 7.77 -12.36 -4.94
CA TYR A 46 8.47 -11.09 -5.07
C TYR A 46 9.53 -10.91 -3.98
N ARG A 47 9.18 -11.20 -2.71
CA ARG A 47 10.14 -11.14 -1.59
C ARG A 47 11.30 -12.12 -1.74
N LYS A 48 11.04 -13.36 -2.16
CA LYS A 48 12.09 -14.35 -2.43
C LYS A 48 13.01 -13.92 -3.58
N GLU A 49 12.47 -13.26 -4.60
CA GLU A 49 13.27 -12.67 -5.68
C GLU A 49 14.10 -11.47 -5.19
N CYS A 50 13.59 -10.69 -4.24
CA CYS A 50 14.34 -9.59 -3.61
C CYS A 50 15.49 -10.11 -2.75
N ASP A 51 15.29 -11.20 -1.99
CA ASP A 51 16.36 -11.79 -1.16
C ASP A 51 17.54 -12.32 -2.01
N ASN A 52 17.29 -12.69 -3.26
CA ASN A 52 18.33 -13.18 -4.19
C ASN A 52 19.01 -12.06 -5.01
N SER A 53 18.54 -10.81 -4.92
CA SER A 53 19.06 -9.69 -5.73
C SER A 53 19.18 -8.40 -4.90
N PRO A 54 20.40 -7.87 -4.69
CA PRO A 54 20.60 -6.68 -3.86
C PRO A 54 19.82 -5.45 -4.36
N THR A 55 19.69 -5.26 -5.68
CA THR A 55 18.90 -4.18 -6.28
C THR A 55 17.40 -4.28 -5.98
N LYS A 56 16.82 -5.49 -6.02
CA LYS A 56 15.40 -5.68 -5.71
C LYS A 56 15.11 -5.54 -4.21
N ARG A 57 16.11 -5.82 -3.35
CA ARG A 57 16.02 -5.60 -1.91
C ARG A 57 15.92 -4.11 -1.56
N GLU A 58 16.74 -3.28 -2.18
CA GLU A 58 16.66 -1.82 -2.02
C GLU A 58 15.30 -1.26 -2.46
N GLU A 59 14.75 -1.75 -3.58
CA GLU A 59 13.38 -1.40 -4.02
C GLU A 59 12.34 -1.80 -2.97
N SER A 60 12.40 -3.04 -2.45
CA SER A 60 11.47 -3.51 -1.41
C SER A 60 11.53 -2.66 -0.14
N ASP A 61 12.73 -2.35 0.35
CA ASP A 61 12.91 -1.54 1.56
C ASP A 61 12.41 -0.11 1.34
N SER A 62 12.65 0.47 0.15
CA SER A 62 12.12 1.77 -0.26
C SER A 62 10.59 1.80 -0.25
N TYR A 63 9.93 0.74 -0.73
CA TYR A 63 8.47 0.63 -0.69
C TYR A 63 7.93 0.58 0.75
N GLU A 64 8.57 -0.16 1.66
CA GLU A 64 8.15 -0.21 3.06
C GLU A 64 8.26 1.16 3.74
N VAL A 65 9.36 1.89 3.48
CA VAL A 65 9.56 3.25 3.99
C VAL A 65 8.51 4.20 3.42
N ALA A 66 8.26 4.18 2.11
CA ALA A 66 7.24 5.01 1.47
C ALA A 66 5.84 4.78 2.06
N LYS A 67 5.49 3.51 2.34
CA LYS A 67 4.22 3.17 2.97
C LYS A 67 4.09 3.72 4.39
N LYS A 68 5.14 3.63 5.20
CA LYS A 68 5.16 4.19 6.57
C LYS A 68 4.99 5.71 6.53
N LEU A 69 5.76 6.39 5.67
CA LEU A 69 5.69 7.84 5.50
C LEU A 69 4.30 8.31 5.09
N ARG A 70 3.62 7.60 4.17
CA ARG A 70 2.25 7.96 3.77
C ARG A 70 1.27 7.88 4.94
N LYS A 71 1.39 6.84 5.77
CA LYS A 71 0.54 6.67 6.95
C LYS A 71 0.77 7.82 7.94
N GLU A 72 2.02 8.17 8.18
CA GLU A 72 2.39 9.26 9.08
C GLU A 72 1.90 10.63 8.57
N ILE A 73 2.01 10.90 7.26
CA ILE A 73 1.43 12.10 6.65
C ILE A 73 -0.10 12.15 6.84
N GLU A 74 -0.79 11.02 6.71
CA GLU A 74 -2.24 10.96 6.91
C GLU A 74 -2.62 11.25 8.36
N GLU A 75 -1.89 10.70 9.33
CA GLU A 75 -2.08 10.96 10.76
C GLU A 75 -1.80 12.42 11.10
N LEU A 76 -0.67 12.98 10.64
CA LEU A 76 -0.32 14.39 10.84
C LEU A 76 -1.34 15.34 10.23
N LYS A 77 -1.90 15.02 9.06
CA LYS A 77 -2.97 15.82 8.45
C LYS A 77 -4.23 15.83 9.31
N LYS A 78 -4.64 14.68 9.84
CA LYS A 78 -5.80 14.58 10.75
C LYS A 78 -5.60 15.41 12.01
N GLU A 79 -4.41 15.34 12.61
CA GLU A 79 -4.07 16.13 13.79
C GLU A 79 -4.06 17.64 13.47
N ASN A 80 -3.46 18.03 12.35
CA ASN A 80 -3.44 19.42 11.90
C ASN A 80 -4.86 19.97 11.67
N ASP A 81 -5.74 19.19 11.02
CA ASP A 81 -7.12 19.56 10.79
C ASP A 81 -7.91 19.65 12.10
N PHE A 82 -7.64 18.78 13.06
CA PHE A 82 -8.23 18.84 14.40
C PHE A 82 -7.80 20.11 15.14
N LEU A 83 -6.49 20.41 15.16
CA LEU A 83 -5.96 21.62 15.80
C LEU A 83 -6.48 22.89 15.15
N LYS A 84 -6.59 22.94 13.82
CA LYS A 84 -7.21 24.07 13.10
C LYS A 84 -8.67 24.29 13.49
N LYS A 85 -9.45 23.20 13.61
CA LYS A 85 -10.84 23.28 14.07
C LYS A 85 -10.93 23.76 15.52
N ALA A 86 -10.04 23.29 16.40
CA ALA A 86 -9.98 23.75 17.79
C ALA A 86 -9.62 25.22 17.87
N ALA A 87 -8.59 25.67 17.14
CA ALA A 87 -8.20 27.08 17.07
C ALA A 87 -9.34 27.97 16.56
N ALA A 88 -10.04 27.53 15.51
CA ALA A 88 -11.21 28.26 14.98
C ALA A 88 -12.39 28.28 15.97
N PHE A 89 -12.57 27.23 16.77
CA PHE A 89 -13.57 27.19 17.84
C PHE A 89 -13.25 28.21 18.93
N PHE A 90 -12.04 28.20 19.48
CA PHE A 90 -11.62 29.12 20.54
C PHE A 90 -11.58 30.58 20.08
N ALA A 91 -11.17 30.85 18.84
CA ALA A 91 -11.20 32.22 18.30
C ALA A 91 -12.63 32.79 18.23
N LYS A 92 -13.64 31.94 18.12
CA LYS A 92 -15.06 32.32 18.07
C LYS A 92 -15.69 32.61 19.44
N GLU A 93 -15.06 32.18 20.53
CA GLU A 93 -15.52 32.47 21.91
C GLU A 93 -14.92 33.77 22.48
N ILE A 94 -13.98 34.40 21.77
CA ILE A 94 -13.31 35.64 22.19
C ILE A 94 -13.95 36.89 21.54
N ASP A 95 -14.81 36.70 20.52
CA ASP A 95 -15.77 37.70 20.00
C ASP A 95 -17.06 37.69 20.84
#